data_AF-A0A932QQ88-F1
#
_entry.id   AF-A0A932QQ88-F1
#
_cell.length_a   1.000
_cell.length_b   1.000
_cell.length_c   1.000
_cell.angle_alpha   90.00
_cell.angle_beta   90.00
_cell.angle_gamma   90.00
#
_symmetry.space_group_name_H-M   'P 1'
#
loop_
_entity.id
_entity.type
_entity.pdbx_description
1 polymer ?
#
loop_
_entity_poly.entity_id
_entity_poly.type
_entity_poly.pdbx_seq_one_letter_code
_entity_poly.pdbx_strand_id
1 'polypeptide(L)'
;MGKKKVTTQTADDILKENEGVDQAASRTKSSRKNKRIDRGRVYIKTSFNNTLVSVTDQSGNLVAWVSAGSLGFSGPKKATPFASSKIIATLTEKLKNTGPTDIDIFVRGAGGGRDSAIRSLINQGFNILSIKDVTPIPHNGPRPPKPRRV
;
A
#
# COMPACT_ATOMS: atom_id res chain seq x y z
N MET A 1 -0.89 57.36 -30.96
CA MET A 1 -0.40 57.58 -29.58
C MET A 1 -1.19 56.71 -28.62
N GLY A 2 -0.59 55.68 -28.04
CA GLY A 2 -1.25 54.85 -27.03
C GLY A 2 -0.19 54.22 -26.13
N LYS A 3 0.14 54.90 -25.02
CA LYS A 3 1.08 54.38 -24.03
C LYS A 3 0.42 53.21 -23.31
N LYS A 4 0.84 51.97 -23.58
CA LYS A 4 0.51 50.82 -22.72
C LYS A 4 1.12 51.08 -21.35
N LYS A 5 0.28 51.34 -20.33
CA LYS A 5 0.68 51.25 -18.93
C LYS A 5 0.83 49.78 -18.59
N VAL A 6 2.06 49.31 -18.47
CA VAL A 6 2.38 48.02 -17.85
C VAL A 6 2.42 48.29 -16.35
N THR A 7 1.42 47.77 -15.63
CA THR A 7 1.40 47.79 -14.17
C THR A 7 2.38 46.73 -13.69
N THR A 8 3.59 47.12 -13.27
CA THR A 8 4.51 46.26 -12.53
C THR A 8 3.91 45.99 -11.16
N GLN A 9 3.44 44.77 -10.93
CA GLN A 9 3.07 44.32 -9.59
C GLN A 9 4.34 44.28 -8.73
N THR A 10 4.28 44.93 -7.57
CA THR A 10 5.36 45.01 -6.60
C THR A 10 5.66 43.63 -6.02
N ALA A 11 6.92 43.31 -5.76
CA ALA A 11 7.34 41.99 -5.26
C ALA A 11 6.64 41.60 -3.94
N ASP A 12 6.29 42.58 -3.11
CA ASP A 12 5.61 42.38 -1.84
C ASP A 12 4.15 41.90 -2.00
N ASP A 13 3.49 42.22 -3.11
CA ASP A 13 2.13 41.78 -3.39
C ASP A 13 2.10 40.32 -3.85
N ILE A 14 3.13 39.89 -4.61
CA ILE A 14 3.34 38.49 -5.01
C ILE A 14 3.64 37.62 -3.80
N LEU A 15 4.41 38.12 -2.83
CA LEU A 15 4.74 37.38 -1.61
C LEU A 15 3.49 37.16 -0.73
N LYS A 16 2.62 38.16 -0.61
CA LYS A 16 1.36 38.03 0.15
C LYS A 16 0.37 37.05 -0.48
N GLU A 17 0.27 37.01 -1.82
CA GLU A 17 -0.54 36.01 -2.51
C GLU A 17 0.01 34.59 -2.31
N ASN A 18 1.33 34.42 -2.37
CA ASN A 18 1.97 33.12 -2.14
C ASN A 18 1.82 32.65 -0.67
N GLU A 19 1.98 33.54 0.30
CA GLU A 19 1.75 33.23 1.72
C GLU A 19 0.28 32.85 1.99
N GLY A 20 -0.67 33.49 1.31
CA GLY A 20 -2.10 33.13 1.37
C GLY A 20 -2.39 31.75 0.78
N VAL A 21 -1.76 31.40 -0.34
CA VAL A 21 -1.87 30.08 -0.98
C VAL A 21 -1.22 28.99 -0.12
N ASP A 22 -0.07 29.26 0.49
CA ASP A 22 0.63 28.34 1.41
C ASP A 22 -0.14 28.14 2.73
N GLN A 23 -0.79 29.19 3.25
CA GLN A 23 -1.67 29.08 4.41
C GLN A 23 -2.97 28.33 4.09
N ALA A 24 -3.55 28.51 2.90
CA ALA A 24 -4.70 27.74 2.45
C ALA A 24 -4.36 26.25 2.23
N ALA A 25 -3.19 25.96 1.66
CA ALA A 25 -2.66 24.60 1.47
C ALA A 25 -2.27 23.92 2.80
N SER A 26 -1.79 24.67 3.78
CA SER A 26 -1.47 24.14 5.12
C SER A 26 -2.74 23.87 5.95
N ARG A 27 -3.78 24.71 5.84
CA ARG A 27 -5.10 24.48 6.48
C ARG A 27 -5.83 23.27 5.92
N THR A 28 -5.71 22.98 4.62
CA THR A 28 -6.28 21.73 4.04
C THR A 28 -5.48 20.49 4.41
N LYS A 29 -4.18 20.62 4.76
CA LYS A 29 -3.34 19.52 5.22
C LYS A 29 -3.43 19.24 6.73
N SER A 30 -3.93 20.16 7.55
CA SER A 30 -3.86 20.05 9.02
C SER A 30 -4.95 19.20 9.69
N SER A 31 -5.95 18.68 8.97
CA SER A 31 -7.10 18.00 9.59
C SER A 31 -7.02 16.47 9.66
N ARG A 32 -6.05 15.81 9.01
CA ARG A 32 -5.80 14.38 9.24
C ARG A 32 -4.69 14.21 10.27
N LYS A 33 -5.05 14.23 11.55
CA LYS A 33 -4.21 13.65 12.60
C LYS A 33 -3.93 12.20 12.19
N ASN A 34 -2.67 11.90 11.88
CA ASN A 34 -2.20 10.54 11.63
C ASN A 34 -2.34 9.76 12.93
N LYS A 35 -3.51 9.13 13.13
CA LYS A 35 -3.73 8.24 14.26
C LYS A 35 -2.80 7.04 14.06
N ARG A 36 -1.83 6.89 14.96
CA ARG A 36 -1.02 5.68 15.01
C ARG A 36 -1.93 4.51 15.34
N ILE A 37 -1.83 3.48 14.53
CA ILE A 37 -2.50 2.21 14.76
C ILE A 37 -1.53 1.34 15.54
N ASP A 38 -1.99 0.73 16.62
CA ASP A 38 -1.16 -0.12 17.48
C ASP A 38 -1.16 -1.56 16.95
N ARG A 39 -2.36 -2.11 16.76
CA ARG A 39 -2.60 -3.44 16.18
C ARG A 39 -3.33 -3.36 14.85
N GLY A 40 -2.84 -4.10 13.86
CA GLY A 40 -3.43 -4.18 12.53
C GLY A 40 -3.51 -5.59 11.97
N ARG A 41 -4.14 -5.70 10.81
CA ARG A 41 -4.25 -6.95 10.05
C ARG A 41 -3.56 -6.80 8.71
N VAL A 42 -2.76 -7.79 8.33
CA VAL A 42 -2.10 -7.85 7.03
C VAL A 42 -2.70 -8.98 6.22
N TYR A 43 -3.25 -8.62 5.06
CA TYR A 43 -3.76 -9.58 4.09
C TYR A 43 -2.74 -9.79 2.98
N ILE A 44 -2.32 -11.03 2.81
CA ILE A 44 -1.39 -11.46 1.75
C ILE A 44 -2.20 -12.30 0.77
N LYS A 45 -2.43 -11.77 -0.43
CA LYS A 45 -3.07 -12.51 -1.52
C LYS A 45 -2.01 -12.99 -2.50
N THR A 46 -1.80 -14.30 -2.53
CA THR A 46 -0.83 -14.95 -3.43
C THR A 46 -1.57 -15.73 -4.51
N SER A 47 -1.37 -15.32 -5.76
CA SER A 47 -1.79 -16.08 -6.94
C SER A 47 -0.55 -16.63 -7.65
N PHE A 48 -0.74 -17.52 -8.61
CA PHE A 48 0.37 -18.04 -9.43
C PHE A 48 1.06 -16.97 -10.28
N ASN A 49 0.41 -15.84 -10.52
CA ASN A 49 0.92 -14.80 -11.44
C ASN A 49 1.25 -13.47 -10.74
N ASN A 50 0.89 -13.31 -9.46
CA ASN A 50 1.05 -12.05 -8.74
C ASN A 50 0.91 -12.23 -7.23
N THR A 51 1.53 -11.32 -6.47
CA THR A 51 1.36 -11.17 -5.02
C THR A 51 0.85 -9.76 -4.73
N LEU A 52 -0.21 -9.67 -3.92
CA LEU A 52 -0.74 -8.42 -3.37
C LEU A 52 -0.65 -8.46 -1.85
N VAL A 53 -0.23 -7.35 -1.25
CA VAL A 53 -0.19 -7.20 0.21
C VAL A 53 -0.91 -5.91 0.58
N SER A 54 -1.81 -6.01 1.55
CA SER A 54 -2.57 -4.88 2.08
C SER A 54 -2.56 -4.91 3.60
N VAL A 55 -2.38 -3.74 4.20
CA VAL A 55 -2.41 -3.54 5.65
C VAL A 55 -3.65 -2.73 6.01
N THR A 56 -4.35 -3.21 7.02
CA THR A 56 -5.60 -2.63 7.50
C THR A 56 -5.58 -2.47 9.01
N ASP A 57 -6.46 -1.61 9.51
CA ASP A 57 -6.78 -1.52 10.93
C ASP A 57 -7.57 -2.74 11.39
N GLN A 58 -7.76 -2.90 12.70
CA GLN A 58 -8.61 -3.95 13.25
C GLN A 58 -10.08 -3.86 12.75
N SER A 59 -10.54 -2.65 12.42
CA SER A 59 -11.87 -2.40 11.84
C SER A 59 -11.96 -2.66 10.33
N GLY A 60 -10.83 -2.99 9.67
CA GLY A 60 -10.80 -3.28 8.23
C GLY A 60 -10.58 -2.08 7.31
N ASN A 61 -10.32 -0.89 7.85
CA ASN A 61 -9.95 0.28 7.06
C ASN A 61 -8.57 0.08 6.44
N LEU A 62 -8.41 0.37 5.15
CA LEU A 62 -7.15 0.20 4.42
C LEU A 62 -6.17 1.34 4.73
N VAL A 63 -4.98 0.98 5.21
CA VAL A 63 -3.91 1.94 5.52
C VAL A 63 -2.97 2.08 4.33
N ALA A 64 -2.45 0.94 3.86
CA ALA A 64 -1.52 0.89 2.75
C ALA A 64 -1.65 -0.44 1.99
N TRP A 65 -1.34 -0.40 0.71
CA TRP A 65 -1.27 -1.59 -0.13
C TRP A 65 -0.15 -1.46 -1.15
N VAL A 66 0.38 -2.61 -1.55
CA VAL A 66 1.41 -2.74 -2.59
C VAL A 66 1.18 -4.06 -3.33
N SER A 67 1.54 -4.09 -4.61
CA SER A 67 1.53 -5.31 -5.44
C SER A 67 2.83 -5.45 -6.21
N ALA A 68 3.13 -6.64 -6.72
CA ALA A 68 4.32 -6.83 -7.56
C ALA A 68 4.31 -5.92 -8.79
N GLY A 69 3.13 -5.76 -9.41
CA GLY A 69 2.96 -4.86 -10.56
C GLY A 69 3.18 -3.38 -10.22
N SER A 70 2.76 -2.93 -9.03
CA SER A 70 2.98 -1.54 -8.57
C SER A 70 4.45 -1.17 -8.41
N LEU A 71 5.34 -2.17 -8.28
CA LEU A 71 6.79 -1.97 -8.16
C LEU A 71 7.52 -2.05 -9.51
N GLY A 72 6.79 -2.23 -10.60
CA GLY A 72 7.37 -2.37 -11.94
C GLY A 72 7.79 -3.79 -12.31
N PHE A 73 7.48 -4.81 -11.51
CA PHE A 73 7.68 -6.20 -11.94
C PHE A 73 6.67 -6.55 -13.04
N SER A 74 7.16 -7.07 -14.16
CA SER A 74 6.35 -7.47 -15.32
C SER A 74 6.50 -8.96 -15.64
N GLY A 75 5.52 -9.50 -16.36
CA GLY A 75 5.51 -10.90 -16.82
C GLY A 75 5.67 -11.92 -15.67
N PRO A 76 6.48 -12.99 -15.85
CA PRO A 76 6.64 -14.06 -14.87
C PRO A 76 7.36 -13.61 -13.60
N LYS A 77 8.12 -12.50 -13.66
CA LYS A 77 8.85 -11.97 -12.50
C LYS A 77 7.92 -11.57 -11.35
N LYS A 78 6.65 -11.26 -11.63
CA LYS A 78 5.62 -10.93 -10.63
C LYS A 78 5.29 -12.07 -9.66
N ALA A 79 5.44 -13.32 -10.09
CA ALA A 79 5.10 -14.51 -9.30
C ALA A 79 6.23 -14.95 -8.36
N THR A 80 7.42 -14.34 -8.48
CA THR A 80 8.62 -14.79 -7.79
C THR A 80 8.61 -14.42 -6.30
N PRO A 81 9.26 -15.22 -5.44
CA PRO A 81 9.42 -14.88 -4.02
C PRO A 81 10.20 -13.58 -3.82
N PHE A 82 11.17 -13.27 -4.70
CA PHE A 82 11.92 -12.02 -4.68
C PHE A 82 11.02 -10.79 -4.79
N ALA A 83 10.03 -10.82 -5.68
CA ALA A 83 9.05 -9.75 -5.80
C ALA A 83 8.28 -9.57 -4.47
N SER A 84 7.92 -10.68 -3.81
CA SER A 84 7.24 -10.65 -2.50
C SER A 84 8.05 -9.93 -1.44
N SER A 85 9.35 -10.23 -1.33
CA SER A 85 10.22 -9.57 -0.36
C SER A 85 10.35 -8.07 -0.62
N LYS A 86 10.43 -7.65 -1.89
CA LYS A 86 10.49 -6.23 -2.26
C LYS A 86 9.16 -5.50 -1.99
N ILE A 87 8.02 -6.18 -2.16
CA ILE A 87 6.70 -5.68 -1.76
C ILE A 87 6.68 -5.34 -0.28
N ILE A 88 7.15 -6.24 0.58
CA ILE A 88 7.16 -6.01 2.02
C ILE A 88 8.10 -4.86 2.41
N ALA A 89 9.29 -4.77 1.80
CA ALA A 89 10.22 -3.66 2.05
C ALA A 89 9.57 -2.29 1.75
N THR A 90 8.97 -2.15 0.57
CA THR A 90 8.31 -0.90 0.17
C THR A 90 7.02 -0.62 0.95
N LEU A 91 6.30 -1.66 1.37
CA LEU A 91 5.16 -1.52 2.25
C LEU A 91 5.58 -0.99 3.63
N THR A 92 6.69 -1.49 4.16
CA THR A 92 7.27 -1.06 5.44
C THR A 92 7.63 0.43 5.39
N GLU A 93 8.25 0.87 4.30
CA GLU A 93 8.54 2.30 4.07
C GLU A 93 7.29 3.18 4.11
N LYS A 94 6.19 2.74 3.48
CA LYS A 94 4.90 3.45 3.54
C LYS A 94 4.28 3.49 4.93
N LEU A 95 4.59 2.48 5.77
CA LEU A 95 4.00 2.31 7.10
C LEU A 95 4.81 2.96 8.23
N LYS A 96 6.03 3.46 7.99
CA LYS A 96 6.92 4.02 9.03
C LYS A 96 6.25 5.02 9.99
N ASN A 97 5.34 5.85 9.49
CA ASN A 97 4.73 6.93 10.28
C ASN A 97 3.39 6.55 10.93
N THR A 98 2.61 5.68 10.28
CA THR A 98 1.19 5.44 10.62
C THR A 98 0.90 3.97 10.94
N GLY A 99 1.80 3.07 10.59
CA GLY A 99 1.54 1.63 10.58
C GLY A 99 1.55 0.96 11.95
N PRO A 100 0.91 -0.22 12.04
CA PRO A 100 0.87 -1.05 13.24
C PRO A 100 2.23 -1.68 13.57
N THR A 101 2.50 -1.82 14.87
CA THR A 101 3.64 -2.60 15.40
C THR A 101 3.28 -4.07 15.50
N ASP A 102 2.07 -4.36 15.96
CA ASP A 102 1.52 -5.70 16.15
C ASP A 102 0.58 -6.08 15.00
N ILE A 103 0.78 -7.28 14.43
CA ILE A 103 0.09 -7.70 13.22
C ILE A 103 -0.50 -9.10 13.32
N ASP A 104 -1.74 -9.23 12.87
CA ASP A 104 -2.38 -10.50 12.52
C ASP A 104 -2.29 -10.74 11.00
N ILE A 105 -1.69 -11.85 10.58
CA ILE A 105 -1.47 -12.19 9.18
C ILE A 105 -2.58 -13.11 8.67
N PHE A 106 -3.19 -12.72 7.56
CA PHE A 106 -4.18 -13.49 6.83
C PHE A 106 -3.66 -13.78 5.43
N VAL A 107 -3.46 -15.06 5.11
CA VAL A 107 -2.95 -15.47 3.81
C VAL A 107 -4.06 -16.09 2.97
N ARG A 108 -4.14 -15.69 1.70
CA ARG A 108 -5.08 -16.24 0.73
C ARG A 108 -4.36 -16.71 -0.52
N GLY A 109 -4.51 -17.98 -0.84
CA GLY A 109 -4.00 -18.62 -2.04
C GLY A 109 -2.66 -19.35 -1.85
N ALA A 110 -2.29 -20.09 -2.89
CA ALA A 110 -1.14 -21.00 -2.93
C ALA A 110 -0.04 -20.53 -3.90
N GLY A 111 0.15 -19.21 -4.06
CA GLY A 111 1.21 -18.66 -4.91
C GLY A 111 2.59 -18.65 -4.23
N GLY A 112 3.65 -18.66 -5.04
CA GLY A 112 5.05 -18.76 -4.57
C GLY A 112 5.54 -17.62 -3.66
N GLY A 113 4.82 -16.50 -3.60
CA GLY A 113 5.15 -15.36 -2.73
C GLY A 113 4.77 -15.52 -1.26
N ARG A 114 4.09 -16.62 -0.88
CA ARG A 114 3.48 -16.82 0.45
C ARG A 114 4.48 -16.81 1.61
N ASP A 115 5.40 -17.77 1.63
CA ASP A 115 6.39 -17.92 2.70
C ASP A 115 7.36 -16.74 2.72
N SER A 116 7.80 -16.31 1.53
CA SER A 116 8.69 -15.15 1.38
C SER A 116 8.08 -13.85 1.95
N ALA A 117 6.77 -13.65 1.83
CA ALA A 117 6.10 -12.48 2.42
C ALA A 117 6.15 -12.51 3.95
N ILE A 118 5.79 -13.65 4.54
CA ILE A 118 5.76 -13.84 6.00
C ILE A 118 7.17 -13.63 6.58
N ARG A 119 8.18 -14.30 6.00
CA ARG A 119 9.58 -14.13 6.43
C ARG A 119 10.05 -12.68 6.30
N SER A 120 9.68 -12.00 5.22
CA SER A 120 10.06 -10.60 5.04
C SER A 120 9.41 -9.68 6.06
N LEU A 121 8.17 -9.96 6.51
CA LEU A 121 7.51 -9.19 7.57
C LEU A 121 8.24 -9.36 8.90
N ILE A 122 8.68 -10.57 9.23
CA ILE A 122 9.52 -10.85 10.41
C ILE A 122 10.81 -10.04 10.33
N ASN A 123 11.51 -10.09 9.19
CA ASN A 123 12.78 -9.40 8.99
C ASN A 123 12.67 -7.87 9.07
N GLN A 124 11.50 -7.30 8.78
CA GLN A 124 11.25 -5.85 8.90
C GLN A 124 10.87 -5.42 10.33
N GLY A 125 10.79 -6.36 11.27
CA GLY A 125 10.60 -6.06 12.70
C GLY A 125 9.15 -5.94 13.15
N PHE A 126 8.18 -6.43 12.37
CA PHE A 126 6.78 -6.50 12.82
C PHE A 126 6.59 -7.66 13.79
N ASN A 127 5.82 -7.44 14.86
CA ASN A 127 5.47 -8.49 15.80
C ASN A 127 4.24 -9.27 15.30
N ILE A 128 4.41 -10.56 15.04
CA ILE A 128 3.36 -11.41 14.46
C ILE A 128 2.62 -12.13 15.58
N LEU A 129 1.35 -11.78 15.77
CA LEU A 129 0.49 -12.38 16.78
C LEU A 129 -0.18 -13.66 16.29
N SER A 130 -0.60 -13.71 15.03
CA SER A 130 -1.24 -14.90 14.46
C SER A 130 -0.99 -15.00 12.95
N ILE A 131 -0.96 -16.24 12.44
CA ILE A 131 -0.90 -16.55 11.02
C ILE A 131 -2.11 -17.44 10.70
N LYS A 132 -3.00 -16.96 9.85
CA LYS A 132 -4.23 -17.66 9.46
C LYS A 132 -4.28 -17.83 7.95
N ASP A 133 -4.55 -19.05 7.49
CA ASP A 133 -4.90 -19.31 6.10
C ASP A 133 -6.40 -19.10 5.90
N VAL A 134 -6.77 -18.18 5.01
CA VAL A 134 -8.14 -17.86 4.62
C VAL A 134 -8.38 -18.18 3.15
N THR A 135 -7.66 -19.17 2.61
CA THR A 135 -7.88 -19.66 1.25
C THR A 135 -9.28 -20.30 1.16
N PRO A 136 -10.18 -19.77 0.30
CA PRO A 136 -11.55 -20.27 0.22
C PRO A 136 -11.56 -21.67 -0.41
N ILE A 137 -12.15 -22.64 0.31
CA ILE A 137 -12.40 -23.99 -0.19
C ILE A 137 -13.89 -24.04 -0.59
N PRO A 138 -14.23 -24.21 -1.89
CA PRO A 138 -15.62 -24.29 -2.32
C PRO A 138 -16.21 -25.67 -2.01
N HIS A 139 -17.41 -25.71 -1.42
CA HIS A 139 -18.17 -26.94 -1.19
C HIS A 139 -19.07 -27.23 -2.38
N ASN A 140 -18.55 -27.94 -3.40
CA ASN A 140 -19.28 -28.29 -4.63
C ASN A 140 -20.01 -27.09 -5.29
N GLY A 141 -19.33 -25.93 -5.33
CA GLY A 141 -19.85 -24.68 -5.89
C GLY A 141 -19.83 -24.64 -7.43
N PRO A 142 -19.55 -23.48 -8.05
CA PRO A 142 -19.50 -23.34 -9.50
C PRO A 142 -18.53 -24.33 -10.14
N ARG A 143 -18.92 -24.91 -11.29
CA ARG A 143 -18.08 -25.82 -12.05
C ARG A 143 -16.76 -25.12 -12.43
N PRO A 144 -15.58 -25.70 -12.12
CA PRO A 144 -14.29 -25.12 -12.50
C PRO A 144 -14.15 -25.03 -14.02
N PRO A 145 -13.36 -24.07 -14.54
CA PRO A 145 -13.12 -23.95 -15.96
C PRO A 145 -12.50 -25.24 -16.52
N LYS A 146 -12.81 -25.54 -17.79
CA LYS A 146 -12.26 -26.72 -18.48
C LYS A 146 -10.72 -26.68 -18.39
N PRO A 147 -10.06 -27.82 -18.10
CA PRO A 147 -8.59 -27.87 -18.07
C PRO A 147 -8.03 -27.40 -19.41
N ARG A 148 -7.03 -26.52 -19.35
CA ARG A 148 -6.36 -26.03 -20.56
C ARG A 148 -5.63 -27.19 -21.22
N ARG A 149 -5.82 -27.32 -22.53
CA ARG A 149 -5.03 -28.21 -23.38
C ARG A 149 -3.86 -27.38 -23.90
N VAL A 150 -2.69 -27.57 -23.31
CA VAL A 150 -1.45 -26.88 -23.70
C VAL A 150 -0.47 -27.96 -24.12
#